data_AF-A0A927UAA1-F1
#
_entry.id   AF-A0A927UAA1-F1
#
_cell.length_a   1.000
_cell.length_b   1.000
_cell.length_c   1.000
_cell.angle_alpha   90.00
_cell.angle_beta   90.00
_cell.angle_gamma   90.00
#
_symmetry.space_group_name_H-M   'P 1'
#
loop_
_entity.id
_entity.type
_entity.pdbx_description
1 polymer ?
#
loop_
_entity_poly.entity_id
_entity_poly.type
_entity_poly.pdbx_seq_one_letter_code
_entity_poly.pdbx_strand_id
1 'polypeptide(L)'
;ETFIDGAYDSLFAGVDKSTIVWMSHFDYISKVAPGFDILAHTADCPVAAAGCEDKKLYAIQFHPEVLHTVQGKEILFNFVRNICGTEGSWRMDSFVEHTIGEIRERVGSGKVLLALSGGVDSSVLAALLAKAIGKQLTCVFVDHGLLRKNEGDEVESVFGPAGSFDINFVRVNAAQRYYAKLAGVTEPEQKRKIIGEEFIRVFEEEAKKIGTVDFLAQGTIYPDVVESGLGGESVVIKSHHNVGGLPDYVDFKEIIEPLRNLFKDEVRKVGLELGLPEYLVFRQPFPGPGLGIRIIGEVTEEKVRIVQDADYIYRTELAEAGLKKLPDQYFAALSNMRSVGVMGDERTYDYAVVLRAVETIDFMTAEASEIPFEVLQRVMSRIINEVKGVNRVMYDLTSKPPGTVEME
;
A
#
# COMPACT_ATOMS: atom_id res chain seq x y z
N GLU A 1 23.37 26.11 2.11
CA GLU A 1 23.31 25.94 3.57
C GLU A 1 22.41 27.02 4.15
N THR A 2 21.71 26.70 5.22
CA THR A 2 20.88 27.63 5.99
C THR A 2 21.51 27.85 7.35
N PHE A 3 21.73 29.10 7.71
CA PHE A 3 22.36 29.53 8.95
C PHE A 3 21.28 29.91 9.95
N ILE A 4 21.37 29.36 11.16
CA ILE A 4 20.45 29.66 12.26
C ILE A 4 21.02 30.83 13.05
N ASP A 5 20.30 31.96 13.07
CA ASP A 5 20.81 33.26 13.51
C ASP A 5 20.68 33.53 14.99
N GLY A 6 19.77 32.82 15.65
CA GLY A 6 19.59 32.93 17.09
C GLY A 6 18.96 34.26 17.50
N ALA A 7 17.65 34.22 17.65
CA ALA A 7 17.01 34.94 18.74
C ALA A 7 16.33 33.99 19.72
N TYR A 8 15.96 32.76 19.31
CA TYR A 8 15.13 31.90 20.16
C TYR A 8 15.31 30.39 19.91
N ASP A 9 15.70 29.69 20.98
CA ASP A 9 15.90 28.24 21.03
C ASP A 9 14.59 27.45 20.84
N SER A 10 13.42 28.08 20.78
CA SER A 10 12.15 27.36 20.86
C SER A 10 11.84 26.47 19.64
N LEU A 11 11.97 27.02 18.41
CA LEU A 11 11.70 26.26 17.17
C LEU A 11 12.91 25.44 16.69
N PHE A 12 14.12 25.99 16.86
CA PHE A 12 15.38 25.39 16.39
C PHE A 12 16.18 24.73 17.52
N ALA A 13 15.55 24.40 18.66
CA ALA A 13 16.17 23.64 19.75
C ALA A 13 16.79 22.34 19.20
N GLY A 14 18.08 22.14 19.47
CA GLY A 14 18.83 20.96 19.01
C GLY A 14 19.22 20.95 17.53
N VAL A 15 18.79 21.95 16.75
CA VAL A 15 19.16 22.10 15.34
C VAL A 15 20.56 22.71 15.22
N ASP A 16 21.37 22.21 14.28
CA ASP A 16 22.73 22.71 14.07
C ASP A 16 22.71 24.16 13.58
N LYS A 17 23.73 24.94 13.94
CA LYS A 17 23.87 26.35 13.52
C LYS A 17 23.95 26.54 12.01
N SER A 18 24.39 25.51 11.29
CA SER A 18 24.28 25.41 9.84
C SER A 18 23.63 24.06 9.53
N THR A 19 22.57 24.09 8.72
CA THR A 19 21.85 22.87 8.33
C THR A 19 21.41 22.95 6.87
N ILE A 20 21.07 21.80 6.29
CA ILE A 20 20.59 21.69 4.91
C ILE A 20 19.07 21.62 4.95
N VAL A 21 18.42 22.51 4.21
CA VAL A 21 16.96 22.58 4.08
C VAL A 21 16.53 22.59 2.62
N TRP A 22 15.32 22.12 2.36
CA TRP A 22 14.66 22.23 1.05
C TRP A 22 13.92 23.56 0.92
N MET A 23 14.61 24.57 0.38
CA MET A 23 14.06 25.93 0.21
C MET A 23 12.99 25.99 -0.88
N SER A 24 11.95 26.78 -0.62
CA SER A 24 11.00 27.25 -1.63
C SER A 24 11.46 28.60 -2.19
N HIS A 25 11.56 28.72 -3.51
CA HIS A 25 12.27 29.82 -4.18
C HIS A 25 11.36 30.78 -4.97
N PHE A 26 10.04 30.71 -4.79
CA PHE A 26 9.12 31.53 -5.59
C PHE A 26 9.12 32.99 -5.12
N ASP A 27 8.60 33.24 -3.92
CA ASP A 27 8.66 34.52 -3.23
C ASP A 27 9.51 34.39 -1.97
N TYR A 28 10.13 35.47 -1.50
CA TYR A 28 10.87 35.50 -0.23
C TYR A 28 10.53 36.74 0.60
N ILE A 29 10.70 36.61 1.92
CA ILE A 29 10.54 37.73 2.85
C ILE A 29 11.79 38.61 2.76
N SER A 30 11.68 39.75 2.08
CA SER A 30 12.78 40.72 1.96
C SER A 30 13.00 41.55 3.23
N LYS A 31 11.94 41.72 4.04
CA LYS A 31 11.98 42.41 5.33
C LYS A 31 10.99 41.78 6.28
N VAL A 32 11.45 41.47 7.49
CA VAL A 32 10.63 40.91 8.57
C VAL A 32 9.54 41.89 9.03
N ALA A 33 8.36 41.36 9.38
CA ALA A 33 7.23 42.14 9.87
C ALA A 33 7.52 42.74 11.27
N PRO A 34 6.91 43.89 11.64
CA PRO A 34 7.09 44.45 12.98
C PRO A 34 6.75 43.44 14.09
N GLY A 35 7.67 43.27 15.05
CA GLY A 35 7.51 42.32 16.15
C GLY A 35 7.87 40.87 15.82
N PHE A 36 8.44 40.60 14.63
CA PHE A 36 9.09 39.34 14.31
C PHE A 36 10.61 39.53 14.27
N ASP A 37 11.32 38.50 14.69
CA ASP A 37 12.76 38.39 14.61
C ASP A 37 13.16 37.38 13.53
N ILE A 38 14.31 37.62 12.90
CA ILE A 38 14.88 36.68 11.92
C ILE A 38 15.49 35.53 12.72
N LEU A 39 15.07 34.30 12.40
CA LEU A 39 15.52 33.09 13.08
C LEU A 39 16.55 32.31 12.25
N ALA A 40 16.51 32.43 10.93
CA ALA A 40 17.46 31.82 10.02
C ALA A 40 17.55 32.60 8.70
N HIS A 41 18.69 32.50 8.04
CA HIS A 41 18.95 33.05 6.71
C HIS A 41 19.77 32.09 5.83
N THR A 42 19.83 32.39 4.54
CA THR A 42 20.79 31.80 3.60
C THR A 42 21.55 32.93 2.90
N ALA A 43 22.54 32.58 2.06
CA ALA A 43 23.25 33.57 1.25
C ALA A 43 22.31 34.37 0.33
N ASP A 44 21.23 33.75 -0.16
CA ASP A 44 20.31 34.32 -1.15
C ASP A 44 18.94 34.68 -0.56
N CYS A 45 18.66 34.28 0.68
CA CYS A 45 17.39 34.53 1.36
C CYS A 45 17.63 35.16 2.75
N PRO A 46 17.42 36.47 2.91
CA PRO A 46 17.74 37.17 4.16
C PRO A 46 16.85 36.76 5.33
N VAL A 47 15.67 36.18 5.06
CA VAL A 47 14.72 35.70 6.06
C VAL A 47 14.22 34.33 5.64
N ALA A 48 15.03 33.30 5.92
CA ALA A 48 14.65 31.90 5.70
C ALA A 48 13.71 31.38 6.80
N ALA A 49 13.75 31.97 7.99
CA ALA A 49 12.76 31.78 9.04
C ALA A 49 12.55 33.06 9.85
N ALA A 50 11.33 33.28 10.34
CA ALA A 50 10.98 34.38 11.23
C ALA A 50 10.07 33.90 12.36
N GLY A 51 10.15 34.53 13.53
CA GLY A 51 9.32 34.18 14.69
C GLY A 51 8.88 35.38 15.51
N CYS A 52 7.72 35.27 16.14
CA CYS A 52 7.18 36.18 17.14
C CYS A 52 6.81 35.35 18.36
N GLU A 53 7.72 35.23 19.32
CA GLU A 53 7.58 34.32 20.47
C GLU A 53 6.39 34.64 21.36
N ASP A 54 6.18 35.93 21.66
CA ASP A 54 5.05 36.39 22.48
C ASP A 54 3.71 35.91 21.94
N LYS A 55 3.62 35.72 20.61
CA LYS A 55 2.42 35.25 19.91
C LYS A 55 2.51 33.79 19.46
N LYS A 56 3.65 33.12 19.70
CA LYS A 56 3.96 31.77 19.20
C LYS A 56 3.72 31.62 17.69
N LEU A 57 4.03 32.67 16.91
CA LEU A 57 3.90 32.65 15.46
C LEU A 57 5.27 32.41 14.84
N TYR A 58 5.34 31.47 13.90
CA TYR A 58 6.57 31.11 13.21
C TYR A 58 6.29 30.98 11.71
N ALA A 59 7.24 31.43 10.90
CA ALA A 59 7.21 31.32 9.45
C ALA A 59 8.54 30.77 8.97
N ILE A 60 8.51 29.83 8.02
CA ILE A 60 9.68 29.21 7.42
C ILE A 60 9.52 29.22 5.89
N GLN A 61 10.61 29.47 5.19
CA GLN A 61 10.68 29.54 3.72
C GLN A 61 11.01 28.17 3.08
N PHE A 62 11.21 27.14 3.90
CA PHE A 62 11.60 25.80 3.50
C PHE A 62 10.62 24.76 4.01
N HIS A 63 10.72 23.55 3.47
CA HIS A 63 9.86 22.40 3.78
C HIS A 63 10.51 21.49 4.84
N PRO A 64 10.15 21.57 6.13
CA PRO A 64 10.73 20.70 7.17
C PRO A 64 10.19 19.26 7.12
N GLU A 65 9.14 19.00 6.36
CA GLU A 65 8.49 17.69 6.22
C GLU A 65 9.22 16.74 5.26
N VAL A 66 10.10 17.26 4.39
CA VAL A 66 10.79 16.46 3.37
C VAL A 66 12.16 15.97 3.85
N LEU A 67 12.58 14.80 3.36
CA LEU A 67 13.88 14.17 3.71
C LEU A 67 15.10 15.03 3.34
N HIS A 68 14.96 15.91 2.35
CA HIS A 68 16.01 16.84 1.94
C HIS A 68 16.33 17.88 3.02
N THR A 69 15.44 18.10 3.99
CA THR A 69 15.69 18.93 5.17
C THR A 69 16.19 18.06 6.31
N VAL A 70 17.50 18.06 6.54
CA VAL A 70 18.21 17.08 7.39
C VAL A 70 17.65 17.01 8.82
N GLN A 71 17.37 18.17 9.42
CA GLN A 71 16.82 18.27 10.78
C GLN A 71 15.33 18.70 10.79
N GLY A 72 14.61 18.46 9.69
CA GLY A 72 13.21 18.88 9.55
C GLY A 72 12.27 18.26 10.58
N LYS A 73 12.48 16.98 10.91
CA LYS A 73 11.71 16.28 11.97
C LYS A 73 11.89 16.93 13.34
N GLU A 74 13.10 17.41 13.66
CA GLU A 74 13.40 18.07 14.93
C GLU A 74 12.71 19.44 15.02
N ILE A 75 12.72 20.20 13.92
CA ILE A 75 11.99 21.48 13.81
C ILE A 75 10.48 21.26 14.02
N LEU A 76 9.89 20.26 13.35
CA LEU A 76 8.48 19.93 13.52
C LEU A 76 8.16 19.45 14.93
N PHE A 77 9.04 18.62 15.53
CA PHE A 77 8.91 18.18 16.91
C PHE A 77 8.88 19.36 17.88
N ASN A 78 9.81 20.31 17.73
CA ASN A 78 9.86 21.50 18.57
C ASN A 78 8.58 22.32 18.48
N PHE A 79 8.03 22.49 17.28
CA PHE A 79 6.76 23.18 17.10
C PHE A 79 5.59 22.43 17.78
N VAL A 80 5.42 21.15 17.47
CA VAL A 80 4.27 20.36 17.94
C VAL A 80 4.34 20.07 19.44
N ARG A 81 5.51 19.72 19.96
CA ARG A 81 5.69 19.28 21.36
C ARG A 81 6.01 20.42 22.30
N ASN A 82 6.97 21.28 21.95
CA ASN A 82 7.48 22.30 22.87
C ASN A 82 6.66 23.58 22.80
N ILE A 83 6.37 24.08 21.59
CA ILE A 83 5.66 25.36 21.40
C ILE A 83 4.15 25.20 21.60
N CYS A 84 3.54 24.23 20.91
CA CYS A 84 2.12 23.91 21.03
C CYS A 84 1.78 23.15 22.33
N GLY A 85 2.78 22.53 22.96
CA GLY A 85 2.59 21.83 24.25
C GLY A 85 1.80 20.53 24.16
N THR A 86 1.80 19.87 23.00
CA THR A 86 1.02 18.63 22.83
C THR A 86 1.66 17.48 23.63
N GLU A 87 0.83 16.63 24.23
CA GLU A 87 1.27 15.52 25.09
C GLU A 87 1.75 14.30 24.31
N GLY A 88 1.44 14.22 23.01
CA GLY A 88 1.70 13.06 22.17
C GLY A 88 1.01 11.80 22.64
N SER A 89 -0.27 11.94 22.99
CA SER A 89 -1.17 10.85 23.33
C SER A 89 -1.49 9.94 22.14
N TRP A 90 -1.13 10.35 20.92
CA TRP A 90 -1.28 9.52 19.72
C TRP A 90 -0.21 8.42 19.68
N ARG A 91 -0.54 7.29 20.30
CA ARG A 91 0.30 6.09 20.36
C ARG A 91 -0.50 4.90 19.85
N MET A 92 0.14 4.04 19.06
CA MET A 92 -0.54 2.91 18.41
C MET A 92 -1.01 1.84 19.41
N ASP A 93 -0.30 1.65 20.52
CA ASP A 93 -0.73 0.78 21.62
C ASP A 93 -2.07 1.24 22.22
N SER A 94 -2.16 2.52 22.56
CA SER A 94 -3.34 3.15 23.14
C SER A 94 -4.49 3.23 22.14
N PHE A 95 -4.17 3.47 20.87
CA PHE A 95 -5.13 3.46 19.76
C PHE A 95 -5.81 2.09 19.63
N VAL A 96 -5.03 0.99 19.65
CA VAL A 96 -5.59 -0.37 19.52
C VAL A 96 -6.54 -0.68 20.67
N GLU A 97 -6.13 -0.42 21.92
CA GLU A 97 -6.97 -0.68 23.09
C GLU A 97 -8.26 0.13 23.07
N HIS A 98 -8.16 1.43 22.76
CA HIS A 98 -9.31 2.32 22.69
C HIS A 98 -10.28 1.90 21.59
N THR A 99 -9.76 1.67 20.37
CA THR A 99 -10.58 1.30 19.22
C THR A 99 -11.27 -0.05 19.41
N ILE A 100 -10.61 -1.02 20.09
CA ILE A 100 -11.26 -2.28 20.48
C ILE A 100 -12.46 -2.03 21.41
N GLY A 101 -12.32 -1.11 22.37
CA GLY A 101 -13.40 -0.69 23.25
C GLY A 101 -14.57 -0.08 22.47
N GLU A 102 -14.28 0.89 21.59
CA GLU A 102 -15.29 1.55 20.74
C GLU A 102 -16.02 0.56 19.83
N ILE A 103 -15.29 -0.38 19.20
CA ILE A 103 -15.89 -1.42 18.37
C ILE A 103 -16.84 -2.29 19.20
N ARG A 104 -16.43 -2.73 20.39
CA ARG A 104 -17.28 -3.55 21.28
C ARG A 104 -18.55 -2.83 21.69
N GLU A 105 -18.45 -1.55 22.04
CA GLU A 105 -19.60 -0.74 22.42
C GLU A 105 -20.55 -0.52 21.25
N ARG A 106 -20.02 -0.15 20.07
CA ARG A 106 -20.81 0.11 18.86
C ARG A 106 -21.47 -1.14 18.29
N VAL A 107 -20.73 -2.25 18.23
CA VAL A 107 -21.22 -3.51 17.65
C VAL A 107 -22.16 -4.22 18.63
N GLY A 108 -21.87 -4.17 19.94
CA GLY A 108 -22.65 -4.88 20.96
C GLY A 108 -22.74 -6.38 20.65
N SER A 109 -23.96 -6.88 20.42
CA SER A 109 -24.23 -8.28 20.04
C SER A 109 -24.46 -8.49 18.53
N GLY A 110 -24.25 -7.46 17.72
CA GLY A 110 -24.48 -7.51 16.27
C GLY A 110 -23.43 -8.34 15.53
N LYS A 111 -23.75 -8.68 14.27
CA LYS A 111 -22.85 -9.40 13.37
C LYS A 111 -22.16 -8.44 12.40
N VAL A 112 -20.87 -8.69 12.15
CA VAL A 112 -20.04 -7.88 11.26
C VAL A 112 -19.58 -8.72 10.08
N LEU A 113 -19.76 -8.19 8.87
CA LEU A 113 -19.25 -8.77 7.64
C LEU A 113 -18.05 -7.97 7.13
N LEU A 114 -16.98 -8.65 6.74
CA LEU A 114 -15.79 -8.06 6.14
C LEU A 114 -15.41 -8.78 4.85
N ALA A 115 -15.20 -8.01 3.78
CA ALA A 115 -14.50 -8.49 2.58
C ALA A 115 -12.99 -8.47 2.85
N LEU A 116 -12.39 -9.66 2.99
CA LEU A 116 -10.95 -9.80 3.19
C LEU A 116 -10.27 -9.97 1.83
N SER A 117 -9.36 -9.07 1.49
CA SER A 117 -8.60 -9.12 0.22
C SER A 117 -7.21 -9.74 0.37
N GLY A 118 -6.74 -9.97 1.59
CA GLY A 118 -5.35 -10.35 1.90
C GLY A 118 -4.38 -9.16 1.89
N GLY A 119 -4.79 -7.99 1.42
CA GLY A 119 -4.03 -6.75 1.56
C GLY A 119 -3.82 -6.36 3.03
N VAL A 120 -2.84 -5.50 3.29
CA VAL A 120 -2.50 -5.10 4.68
C VAL A 120 -3.68 -4.44 5.39
N ASP A 121 -4.41 -3.52 4.75
CA ASP A 121 -5.50 -2.79 5.42
C ASP A 121 -6.65 -3.71 5.82
N SER A 122 -7.10 -4.57 4.90
CA SER A 122 -8.18 -5.53 5.17
C SER A 122 -7.78 -6.58 6.20
N SER A 123 -6.50 -6.99 6.21
CA SER A 123 -5.98 -7.94 7.20
C SER A 123 -5.82 -7.32 8.58
N VAL A 124 -5.34 -6.08 8.67
CA VAL A 124 -5.25 -5.33 9.92
C VAL A 124 -6.65 -5.08 10.49
N LEU A 125 -7.61 -4.70 9.65
CA LEU A 125 -9.00 -4.57 10.05
C LEU A 125 -9.58 -5.90 10.55
N ALA A 126 -9.33 -7.00 9.83
CA ALA A 126 -9.78 -8.32 10.25
C ALA A 126 -9.21 -8.70 11.63
N ALA A 127 -7.92 -8.47 11.86
CA ALA A 127 -7.28 -8.74 13.14
C ALA A 127 -7.82 -7.85 14.27
N LEU A 128 -8.08 -6.57 13.98
CA LEU A 128 -8.63 -5.62 14.94
C LEU A 128 -10.05 -6.03 15.36
N LEU A 129 -10.92 -6.33 14.39
CA LEU A 129 -12.26 -6.82 14.64
C LEU A 129 -12.25 -8.19 15.32
N ALA A 130 -11.35 -9.09 14.93
CA ALA A 130 -11.21 -10.39 15.58
C ALA A 130 -10.91 -10.25 17.08
N LYS A 131 -9.99 -9.36 17.47
CA LYS A 131 -9.72 -9.08 18.89
C LYS A 131 -10.89 -8.38 19.60
N ALA A 132 -11.62 -7.54 18.89
CA ALA A 132 -12.75 -6.81 19.47
C ALA A 132 -13.96 -7.71 19.72
N ILE A 133 -14.39 -8.47 18.72
CA ILE A 133 -15.72 -9.12 18.67
C ILE A 133 -15.68 -10.62 18.29
N GLY A 134 -14.50 -11.18 18.03
CA GLY A 134 -14.30 -12.62 17.79
C GLY A 134 -15.28 -13.22 16.78
N LYS A 135 -16.03 -14.25 17.18
CA LYS A 135 -17.01 -14.98 16.35
C LYS A 135 -18.19 -14.16 15.82
N GLN A 136 -18.36 -12.90 16.25
CA GLN A 136 -19.33 -12.00 15.62
C GLN A 136 -18.86 -11.52 14.23
N LEU A 137 -17.56 -11.62 13.96
CA LEU A 137 -16.96 -11.30 12.67
C LEU A 137 -17.04 -12.49 11.71
N THR A 138 -17.56 -12.23 10.52
CA THR A 138 -17.42 -13.10 9.35
C THR A 138 -16.58 -12.43 8.29
N CYS A 139 -15.45 -13.04 7.95
CA CYS A 139 -14.58 -12.63 6.86
C CYS A 139 -14.86 -13.50 5.63
N VAL A 140 -15.14 -12.86 4.49
CA VAL A 140 -15.22 -13.52 3.19
C VAL A 140 -13.97 -13.18 2.39
N PHE A 141 -13.17 -14.20 2.07
CA PHE A 141 -11.98 -14.08 1.24
C PHE A 141 -12.26 -14.73 -0.13
N VAL A 142 -12.25 -13.91 -1.19
CA VAL A 142 -12.48 -14.37 -2.56
C VAL A 142 -11.14 -14.63 -3.24
N ASP A 143 -10.81 -15.90 -3.42
CA ASP A 143 -9.67 -16.32 -4.24
C ASP A 143 -10.10 -16.36 -5.71
N HIS A 144 -9.92 -15.22 -6.37
CA HIS A 144 -10.24 -15.04 -7.79
C HIS A 144 -9.21 -15.68 -8.74
N GLY A 145 -8.22 -16.41 -8.21
CA GLY A 145 -7.18 -17.09 -9.00
C GLY A 145 -6.07 -16.18 -9.54
N LEU A 146 -6.22 -14.84 -9.43
CA LEU A 146 -5.22 -13.87 -9.89
C LEU A 146 -4.33 -13.36 -8.75
N LEU A 147 -4.22 -14.12 -7.66
CA LEU A 147 -3.34 -13.81 -6.54
C LEU A 147 -1.92 -14.31 -6.80
N ARG A 148 -0.96 -13.90 -5.95
CA ARG A 148 0.38 -14.49 -5.97
C ARG A 148 0.33 -15.97 -5.57
N LYS A 149 1.37 -16.71 -5.96
CA LYS A 149 1.53 -18.11 -5.59
C LYS A 149 1.41 -18.28 -4.07
N ASN A 150 0.57 -19.23 -3.64
CA ASN A 150 0.26 -19.58 -2.24
C ASN A 150 -0.40 -18.47 -1.40
N GLU A 151 -0.72 -17.30 -1.97
CA GLU A 151 -1.19 -16.17 -1.19
C GLU A 151 -2.53 -16.45 -0.49
N GLY A 152 -3.46 -17.14 -1.17
CA GLY A 152 -4.73 -17.54 -0.56
C GLY A 152 -4.54 -18.48 0.62
N ASP A 153 -3.56 -19.39 0.54
CA ASP A 153 -3.23 -20.34 1.60
C ASP A 153 -2.54 -19.64 2.78
N GLU A 154 -1.67 -18.67 2.50
CA GLU A 154 -1.03 -17.83 3.53
C GLU A 154 -2.09 -17.03 4.31
N VAL A 155 -3.06 -16.40 3.63
CA VAL A 155 -4.16 -15.68 4.28
C VAL A 155 -5.03 -16.62 5.11
N GLU A 156 -5.40 -17.78 4.55
CA GLU A 156 -6.17 -18.80 5.27
C GLU A 156 -5.42 -19.39 6.47
N SER A 157 -4.09 -19.49 6.41
CA SER A 157 -3.29 -19.95 7.56
C SER A 157 -3.35 -19.00 8.76
N VAL A 158 -3.62 -17.71 8.53
CA VAL A 158 -3.72 -16.68 9.57
C VAL A 158 -5.14 -16.52 10.08
N PHE A 159 -6.11 -16.44 9.17
CA PHE A 159 -7.51 -16.09 9.49
C PHE A 159 -8.48 -17.26 9.43
N GLY A 160 -8.09 -18.38 8.83
CA GLY A 160 -8.90 -19.57 8.70
C GLY A 160 -9.00 -20.38 10.00
N PRO A 161 -9.66 -21.56 9.96
CA PRO A 161 -9.94 -22.35 11.16
C PRO A 161 -8.70 -22.82 11.94
N ALA A 162 -7.54 -22.92 11.29
CA ALA A 162 -6.27 -23.29 11.89
C ALA A 162 -5.41 -22.08 12.33
N GLY A 163 -5.89 -20.86 12.10
CA GLY A 163 -5.19 -19.62 12.38
C GLY A 163 -5.30 -19.15 13.83
N SER A 164 -4.65 -18.03 14.12
CA SER A 164 -4.56 -17.46 15.48
C SER A 164 -5.80 -16.65 15.90
N PHE A 165 -6.73 -16.38 14.97
CA PHE A 165 -7.89 -15.54 15.21
C PHE A 165 -9.18 -16.37 15.26
N ASP A 166 -9.94 -16.22 16.34
CA ASP A 166 -11.21 -16.93 16.53
C ASP A 166 -12.38 -16.22 15.83
N ILE A 167 -12.46 -16.36 14.50
CA ILE A 167 -13.47 -15.71 13.65
C ILE A 167 -14.23 -16.74 12.79
N ASN A 168 -15.27 -16.29 12.07
CA ASN A 168 -15.83 -17.07 10.97
C ASN A 168 -15.11 -16.67 9.68
N PHE A 169 -14.49 -17.62 9.00
CA PHE A 169 -13.74 -17.38 7.77
C PHE A 169 -14.33 -18.22 6.64
N VAL A 170 -14.65 -17.56 5.53
CA VAL A 170 -15.22 -18.17 4.33
C VAL A 170 -14.26 -17.90 3.17
N ARG A 171 -13.56 -18.94 2.71
CA ARG A 171 -12.78 -18.89 1.47
C ARG A 171 -13.64 -19.31 0.28
N VAL A 172 -13.71 -18.44 -0.73
CA VAL A 172 -14.42 -18.69 -1.98
C VAL A 172 -13.41 -18.86 -3.09
N ASN A 173 -13.27 -20.09 -3.59
CA ASN A 173 -12.40 -20.37 -4.72
C ASN A 173 -13.17 -20.10 -6.03
N ALA A 174 -12.88 -18.97 -6.67
CA ALA A 174 -13.61 -18.47 -7.85
C ALA A 174 -12.74 -18.42 -9.12
N ALA A 175 -11.52 -18.95 -9.13
CA ALA A 175 -10.58 -18.88 -10.25
C ALA A 175 -11.20 -19.18 -11.63
N GLN A 176 -11.88 -20.32 -11.78
CA GLN A 176 -12.48 -20.73 -13.06
C GLN A 176 -13.59 -19.78 -13.54
N ARG A 177 -14.33 -19.16 -12.61
CA ARG A 177 -15.36 -18.16 -12.91
C ARG A 177 -14.73 -16.89 -13.49
N TYR A 178 -13.62 -16.44 -12.90
CA TYR A 178 -12.86 -15.28 -13.40
C TYR A 178 -12.21 -15.56 -14.75
N TYR A 179 -11.59 -16.73 -14.93
CA TYR A 179 -10.98 -17.11 -16.21
C TYR A 179 -12.02 -17.16 -17.33
N ALA A 180 -13.21 -17.72 -17.07
CA ALA A 180 -14.29 -17.73 -18.05
C ALA A 180 -14.76 -16.32 -18.45
N LYS A 181 -14.77 -15.36 -17.50
CA LYS A 181 -15.16 -13.96 -17.75
C LYS A 181 -14.09 -13.15 -18.46
N LEU A 182 -12.82 -13.49 -18.27
CA LEU A 182 -11.67 -12.83 -18.88
C LEU A 182 -11.28 -13.42 -20.25
N ALA A 183 -11.90 -14.54 -20.65
CA ALA A 183 -11.66 -15.18 -21.93
C ALA A 183 -11.84 -14.21 -23.10
N GLY A 184 -10.83 -14.10 -23.96
CA GLY A 184 -10.79 -13.18 -25.10
C GLY A 184 -10.63 -11.70 -24.77
N VAL A 185 -10.56 -11.30 -23.49
CA VAL A 185 -10.44 -9.89 -23.09
C VAL A 185 -8.96 -9.50 -23.04
N THR A 186 -8.58 -8.51 -23.83
CA THR A 186 -7.20 -8.00 -23.90
C THR A 186 -7.03 -6.59 -23.39
N GLU A 187 -8.09 -5.77 -23.42
CA GLU A 187 -8.07 -4.36 -23.05
C GLU A 187 -7.97 -4.20 -21.51
N PRO A 188 -6.95 -3.49 -20.99
CA PRO A 188 -6.71 -3.38 -19.55
C PRO A 188 -7.87 -2.84 -18.71
N GLU A 189 -8.52 -1.76 -19.16
CA GLU A 189 -9.64 -1.16 -18.41
C GLU A 189 -10.86 -2.10 -18.36
N GLN A 190 -11.11 -2.83 -19.43
CA GLN A 190 -12.14 -3.88 -19.47
C GLN A 190 -11.80 -5.02 -18.53
N LYS A 191 -10.54 -5.46 -18.44
CA LYS A 191 -10.11 -6.46 -17.44
C LYS A 191 -10.38 -5.97 -16.02
N ARG A 192 -10.03 -4.71 -15.71
CA ARG A 192 -10.26 -4.09 -14.40
C ARG A 192 -11.75 -4.11 -14.03
N LYS A 193 -12.61 -3.64 -14.95
CA LYS A 193 -14.07 -3.63 -14.76
C LYS A 193 -14.65 -5.02 -14.52
N ILE A 194 -14.25 -6.01 -15.33
CA ILE A 194 -14.72 -7.39 -15.18
C ILE A 194 -14.31 -7.96 -13.82
N ILE A 195 -13.04 -7.80 -13.43
CA ILE A 195 -12.53 -8.34 -12.16
C ILE A 195 -13.24 -7.69 -10.97
N GLY A 196 -13.43 -6.37 -11.02
CA GLY A 196 -14.16 -5.62 -9.99
C GLY A 196 -15.61 -6.02 -9.86
N GLU A 197 -16.34 -6.06 -10.97
CA GLU A 197 -17.74 -6.44 -11.00
C GLU A 197 -17.93 -7.88 -10.50
N GLU A 198 -17.08 -8.80 -10.94
CA GLU A 198 -17.19 -10.20 -10.54
C GLU A 198 -16.88 -10.41 -9.05
N PHE A 199 -15.99 -9.60 -8.48
CA PHE A 199 -15.71 -9.61 -7.03
C PHE A 199 -16.96 -9.26 -6.23
N ILE A 200 -17.64 -8.19 -6.63
CA ILE A 200 -18.89 -7.76 -5.98
C ILE A 200 -19.95 -8.86 -6.09
N ARG A 201 -20.13 -9.47 -7.27
CA ARG A 201 -21.09 -10.56 -7.49
C ARG A 201 -20.80 -11.79 -6.62
N VAL A 202 -19.54 -12.22 -6.53
CA VAL A 202 -19.16 -13.37 -5.70
C VAL A 202 -19.35 -13.05 -4.22
N PHE A 203 -18.95 -11.85 -3.78
CA PHE A 203 -19.13 -11.42 -2.40
C PHE A 203 -20.61 -11.34 -2.00
N GLU A 204 -21.48 -10.82 -2.88
CA GLU A 204 -22.93 -10.80 -2.67
C GLU A 204 -23.54 -12.20 -2.53
N GLU A 205 -23.11 -13.14 -3.37
CA GLU A 205 -23.59 -14.53 -3.30
C GLU A 205 -23.26 -15.17 -1.95
N GLU A 206 -22.09 -14.89 -1.39
CA GLU A 206 -21.74 -15.34 -0.04
C GLU A 206 -22.47 -14.57 1.05
N ALA A 207 -22.59 -13.25 0.93
CA ALA A 207 -23.33 -12.42 1.88
C ALA A 207 -24.79 -12.90 2.03
N LYS A 208 -25.45 -13.29 0.93
CA LYS A 208 -26.80 -13.86 0.93
C LYS A 208 -26.89 -15.19 1.69
N LYS A 209 -25.84 -16.02 1.65
CA LYS A 209 -25.79 -17.29 2.41
C LYS A 209 -25.59 -17.05 3.91
N ILE A 210 -24.86 -15.99 4.26
CA ILE A 210 -24.64 -15.57 5.65
C ILE A 210 -25.93 -15.00 6.26
N GLY A 211 -26.77 -14.36 5.43
CA GLY A 211 -28.04 -13.78 5.82
C GLY A 211 -27.89 -12.33 6.30
N THR A 212 -28.78 -11.89 7.19
CA THR A 212 -28.73 -10.52 7.71
C THR A 212 -27.51 -10.30 8.60
N VAL A 213 -26.80 -9.21 8.32
CA VAL A 213 -25.65 -8.72 9.10
C VAL A 213 -25.97 -7.31 9.59
N ASP A 214 -25.48 -6.94 10.77
CA ASP A 214 -25.79 -5.61 11.31
C ASP A 214 -24.82 -4.55 10.77
N PHE A 215 -23.57 -4.94 10.52
CA PHE A 215 -22.52 -4.02 10.10
C PHE A 215 -21.70 -4.57 8.93
N LEU A 216 -21.30 -3.66 8.04
CA LEU A 216 -20.27 -3.91 7.04
C LEU A 216 -18.99 -3.20 7.46
N ALA A 217 -17.88 -3.92 7.53
CA ALA A 217 -16.58 -3.35 7.85
C ALA A 217 -15.78 -3.02 6.60
N GLN A 218 -15.12 -1.85 6.59
CA GLN A 218 -14.25 -1.41 5.50
C GLN A 218 -12.90 -0.92 6.02
N GLY A 219 -11.84 -1.30 5.30
CA GLY A 219 -10.44 -1.00 5.63
C GLY A 219 -9.99 0.39 5.17
N THR A 220 -10.92 1.34 5.09
CA THR A 220 -10.68 2.70 4.60
C THR A 220 -9.67 3.41 5.51
N ILE A 221 -8.65 4.04 4.93
CA ILE A 221 -7.59 4.74 5.65
C ILE A 221 -7.61 6.25 5.37
N TYR A 222 -6.86 7.03 6.14
CA TYR A 222 -6.92 8.49 6.07
C TYR A 222 -6.62 9.07 4.67
N PRO A 223 -5.63 8.56 3.90
CA PRO A 223 -5.45 8.96 2.50
C PRO A 223 -6.72 8.80 1.63
N ASP A 224 -7.53 7.75 1.85
CA ASP A 224 -8.76 7.52 1.09
C ASP A 224 -9.82 8.59 1.39
N VAL A 225 -9.91 9.01 2.65
CA VAL A 225 -10.84 10.05 3.12
C VAL A 225 -10.47 11.41 2.52
N VAL A 226 -9.18 11.73 2.48
CA VAL A 226 -8.68 12.99 1.90
C VAL A 226 -8.93 13.01 0.39
N GLU A 227 -8.62 11.94 -0.33
CA GLU A 227 -8.83 11.87 -1.78
C GLU A 227 -10.31 11.95 -2.17
N SER A 228 -11.21 11.32 -1.40
CA SER A 228 -12.65 11.36 -1.67
C SER A 228 -13.29 12.70 -1.32
N GLY A 229 -12.79 13.41 -0.29
CA GLY A 229 -13.26 14.74 0.08
C GLY A 229 -12.90 15.86 -0.90
N LEU A 230 -11.92 15.64 -1.78
CA LEU A 230 -11.45 16.62 -2.76
C LEU A 230 -12.22 16.63 -4.10
N GLY A 231 -13.25 15.77 -4.26
CA GLY A 231 -14.19 15.84 -5.38
C GLY A 231 -13.63 15.49 -6.78
N GLY A 232 -12.53 14.76 -6.84
CA GLY A 232 -11.91 14.32 -8.11
C GLY A 232 -12.50 13.02 -8.69
N GLU A 233 -12.15 12.71 -9.95
CA GLU A 233 -12.54 11.48 -10.68
C GLU A 233 -12.17 10.15 -9.99
N SER A 234 -11.44 10.20 -8.87
CA SER A 234 -11.02 9.07 -8.02
C SER A 234 -12.17 8.33 -7.33
N VAL A 235 -13.36 8.94 -7.22
CA VAL A 235 -14.56 8.31 -6.63
C VAL A 235 -14.96 7.04 -7.38
N VAL A 236 -14.72 6.98 -8.70
CA VAL A 236 -15.10 5.85 -9.56
C VAL A 236 -14.06 4.71 -9.50
N ILE A 237 -12.82 5.01 -9.10
CA ILE A 237 -11.69 4.06 -9.19
C ILE A 237 -11.54 3.26 -7.88
N LYS A 238 -11.82 3.85 -6.70
CA LYS A 238 -11.70 3.18 -5.39
C LYS A 238 -12.91 2.32 -4.97
N SER A 239 -13.95 2.20 -5.80
CA SER A 239 -15.08 1.27 -5.59
C SER A 239 -14.68 -0.22 -5.53
N HIS A 240 -13.42 -0.54 -5.81
CA HIS A 240 -12.85 -1.88 -5.78
C HIS A 240 -12.27 -2.28 -4.42
N HIS A 241 -11.92 -1.30 -3.56
CA HIS A 241 -11.33 -1.54 -2.23
C HIS A 241 -12.30 -1.22 -1.09
N ASN A 242 -13.11 -0.18 -1.25
CA ASN A 242 -14.30 0.03 -0.44
C ASN A 242 -15.46 -0.60 -1.20
N VAL A 243 -16.25 -1.46 -0.55
CA VAL A 243 -17.40 -2.15 -1.14
C VAL A 243 -18.57 -1.18 -1.42
N GLY A 244 -18.28 -0.02 -2.01
CA GLY A 244 -19.21 1.08 -2.31
C GLY A 244 -20.14 0.80 -3.49
N GLY A 245 -20.22 -0.46 -3.93
CA GLY A 245 -21.12 -0.93 -4.97
C GLY A 245 -22.04 -2.07 -4.52
N LEU A 246 -22.22 -2.29 -3.21
CA LEU A 246 -23.23 -3.25 -2.74
C LEU A 246 -24.61 -2.81 -3.26
N PRO A 247 -25.32 -3.64 -4.02
CA PRO A 247 -26.69 -3.35 -4.39
C PRO A 247 -27.60 -3.34 -3.14
N ASP A 248 -28.82 -2.84 -3.31
CA ASP A 248 -29.90 -2.72 -2.30
C ASP A 248 -30.30 -4.04 -1.58
N TYR A 249 -29.55 -5.14 -1.72
CA TYR A 249 -29.90 -6.48 -1.25
C TYR A 249 -29.10 -6.97 -0.03
N VAL A 250 -28.01 -6.31 0.37
CA VAL A 250 -27.35 -6.61 1.64
C VAL A 250 -27.87 -5.63 2.68
N ASP A 251 -28.88 -6.04 3.43
CA ASP A 251 -29.41 -5.26 4.55
C ASP A 251 -28.37 -5.25 5.68
N PHE A 252 -27.69 -4.12 5.84
CA PHE A 252 -26.89 -3.78 7.01
C PHE A 252 -27.29 -2.41 7.55
N LYS A 253 -27.14 -2.21 8.85
CA LYS A 253 -27.56 -0.96 9.52
C LYS A 253 -26.55 0.15 9.32
N GLU A 254 -25.26 -0.20 9.34
CA GLU A 254 -24.20 0.78 9.43
C GLU A 254 -22.86 0.25 8.87
N ILE A 255 -22.05 1.15 8.31
CA ILE A 255 -20.67 0.87 7.91
C ILE A 255 -19.73 1.24 9.07
N ILE A 256 -18.76 0.36 9.36
CA ILE A 256 -17.70 0.61 10.34
C ILE A 256 -16.35 0.72 9.64
N GLU A 257 -15.63 1.83 9.88
CA GLU A 257 -14.33 2.14 9.28
C GLU A 257 -13.29 2.48 10.36
N PRO A 258 -12.84 1.51 11.18
CA PRO A 258 -11.96 1.79 12.33
C PRO A 258 -10.59 2.37 11.95
N LEU A 259 -10.12 2.15 10.73
CA LEU A 259 -8.80 2.58 10.28
C LEU A 259 -8.80 3.97 9.61
N ARG A 260 -9.96 4.64 9.53
CA ARG A 260 -10.16 5.88 8.74
C ARG A 260 -9.25 7.06 9.10
N ASN A 261 -8.69 7.06 10.30
CA ASN A 261 -7.82 8.13 10.80
C ASN A 261 -6.33 7.75 10.78
N LEU A 262 -5.98 6.59 10.21
CA LEU A 262 -4.61 6.10 10.16
C LEU A 262 -3.97 6.30 8.79
N PHE A 263 -2.67 6.60 8.79
CA PHE A 263 -1.82 6.46 7.62
C PHE A 263 -1.34 5.01 7.42
N LYS A 264 -0.80 4.71 6.24
CA LYS A 264 -0.41 3.35 5.86
C LYS A 264 0.68 2.77 6.76
N ASP A 265 1.62 3.58 7.23
CA ASP A 265 2.68 3.16 8.15
C ASP A 265 2.13 2.89 9.56
N GLU A 266 1.12 3.65 10.00
CA GLU A 266 0.40 3.42 11.25
C GLU A 266 -0.44 2.14 11.22
N VAL A 267 -1.14 1.89 10.11
CA VAL A 267 -1.85 0.61 9.88
C VAL A 267 -0.90 -0.58 10.01
N ARG A 268 0.33 -0.47 9.48
CA ARG A 268 1.35 -1.52 9.64
C ARG A 268 1.74 -1.74 11.10
N LYS A 269 2.00 -0.66 11.85
CA LYS A 269 2.31 -0.73 13.29
C LYS A 269 1.17 -1.38 14.07
N VAL A 270 -0.07 -0.99 13.80
CA VAL A 270 -1.27 -1.61 14.38
C VAL A 270 -1.33 -3.10 14.06
N GLY A 271 -1.00 -3.50 12.82
CA GLY A 271 -0.93 -4.92 12.45
C GLY A 271 0.03 -5.74 13.30
N LEU A 272 1.23 -5.21 13.57
CA LEU A 272 2.22 -5.87 14.43
C LEU A 272 1.71 -6.01 15.87
N GLU A 273 1.13 -4.95 16.43
CA GLU A 273 0.57 -4.95 17.78
C GLU A 273 -0.62 -5.92 17.92
N LEU A 274 -1.35 -6.14 16.84
CA LEU A 274 -2.42 -7.13 16.76
C LEU A 274 -1.91 -8.57 16.64
N GLY A 275 -0.61 -8.78 16.43
CA GLY A 275 0.03 -10.08 16.31
C GLY A 275 -0.02 -10.66 14.89
N LEU A 276 -0.21 -9.83 13.87
CA LEU A 276 -0.11 -10.28 12.49
C LEU A 276 1.36 -10.62 12.15
N PRO A 277 1.59 -11.67 11.35
CA PRO A 277 2.94 -11.98 10.88
C PRO A 277 3.56 -10.83 10.08
N GLU A 278 4.85 -10.58 10.31
CA GLU A 278 5.57 -9.49 9.62
C GLU A 278 5.48 -9.61 8.09
N TYR A 279 5.54 -10.82 7.55
CA TYR A 279 5.46 -11.04 6.09
C TYR A 279 4.12 -10.55 5.51
N LEU A 280 3.04 -10.60 6.29
CA LEU A 280 1.72 -10.13 5.87
C LEU A 280 1.60 -8.62 6.04
N VAL A 281 2.16 -8.05 7.10
CA VAL A 281 2.14 -6.61 7.38
C VAL A 281 3.02 -5.83 6.41
N PHE A 282 4.23 -6.33 6.13
CA PHE A 282 5.21 -5.68 5.28
C PHE A 282 5.13 -6.12 3.82
N ARG A 283 4.12 -6.92 3.44
CA ARG A 283 3.91 -7.31 2.05
C ARG A 283 3.85 -6.09 1.15
N GLN A 284 4.41 -6.23 -0.04
CA GLN A 284 4.30 -5.20 -1.05
C GLN A 284 2.84 -4.97 -1.46
N PRO A 285 2.50 -3.74 -1.86
CA PRO A 285 1.22 -3.44 -2.50
C PRO A 285 0.93 -4.45 -3.62
N PHE A 286 -0.31 -4.89 -3.69
CA PHE A 286 -0.80 -5.77 -4.74
C PHE A 286 -2.07 -5.17 -5.31
N PRO A 287 -2.16 -4.99 -6.63
CA PRO A 287 -3.32 -4.35 -7.24
C PRO A 287 -4.57 -5.22 -7.04
N GLY A 288 -5.74 -4.60 -6.87
CA GLY A 288 -7.02 -5.33 -6.76
C GLY A 288 -7.28 -6.32 -7.91
N PRO A 289 -7.03 -5.95 -9.19
CA PRO A 289 -7.07 -6.89 -10.31
C PRO A 289 -6.00 -8.00 -10.29
N GLY A 290 -5.07 -7.93 -9.34
CA GLY A 290 -3.97 -8.87 -9.15
C GLY A 290 -3.13 -9.09 -10.41
N LEU A 291 -2.84 -10.35 -10.70
CA LEU A 291 -2.09 -10.75 -11.89
C LEU A 291 -2.81 -10.46 -13.21
N GLY A 292 -4.10 -10.11 -13.19
CA GLY A 292 -4.86 -9.75 -14.39
C GLY A 292 -4.31 -8.52 -15.12
N ILE A 293 -3.65 -7.61 -14.39
CA ILE A 293 -2.94 -6.45 -14.96
C ILE A 293 -1.42 -6.63 -14.99
N ARG A 294 -0.92 -7.85 -14.78
CA ARG A 294 0.49 -8.23 -14.96
C ARG A 294 0.66 -9.27 -16.07
N ILE A 295 -0.42 -9.58 -16.76
CA ILE A 295 -0.44 -10.41 -17.96
C ILE A 295 -0.91 -9.49 -19.08
N ILE A 296 0.00 -9.19 -20.01
CA ILE A 296 -0.31 -8.34 -21.15
C ILE A 296 -1.18 -9.14 -22.13
N GLY A 297 -2.33 -8.55 -22.48
CA GLY A 297 -3.37 -9.21 -23.28
C GLY A 297 -4.26 -10.15 -22.48
N GLU A 298 -4.68 -11.25 -23.10
CA GLU A 298 -5.65 -12.21 -22.54
C GLU A 298 -5.09 -12.96 -21.33
N VAL A 299 -5.92 -13.09 -20.29
CA VAL A 299 -5.62 -13.82 -19.06
C VAL A 299 -6.16 -15.25 -19.15
N THR A 300 -5.27 -16.23 -19.03
CA THR A 300 -5.61 -17.66 -19.01
C THR A 300 -4.96 -18.35 -17.81
N GLU A 301 -5.51 -19.49 -17.40
CA GLU A 301 -4.96 -20.29 -16.29
C GLU A 301 -3.47 -20.62 -16.48
N GLU A 302 -3.07 -20.96 -17.72
CA GLU A 302 -1.67 -21.23 -18.06
C GLU A 302 -0.77 -20.00 -17.82
N LYS A 303 -1.20 -18.82 -18.32
CA LYS A 303 -0.43 -17.58 -18.16
C LYS A 303 -0.37 -17.14 -16.70
N VAL A 304 -1.45 -17.33 -15.94
CA VAL A 304 -1.48 -17.06 -14.50
C VAL A 304 -0.47 -17.93 -13.78
N ARG A 305 -0.43 -19.24 -14.05
CA ARG A 305 0.58 -20.14 -13.47
C ARG A 305 2.00 -19.67 -13.79
N ILE A 306 2.27 -19.31 -15.05
CA ILE A 306 3.58 -18.81 -15.47
C ILE A 306 4.00 -17.58 -14.64
N VAL A 307 3.11 -16.59 -14.51
CA VAL A 307 3.41 -15.40 -13.72
C VAL A 307 3.57 -15.71 -12.24
N GLN A 308 2.72 -16.56 -11.67
CA GLN A 308 2.81 -16.98 -10.26
C GLN A 308 4.16 -17.64 -9.96
N ASP A 309 4.61 -18.55 -10.82
CA ASP A 309 5.89 -19.25 -10.65
C ASP A 309 7.07 -18.28 -10.82
N ALA A 310 7.05 -17.44 -11.87
CA ALA A 310 8.12 -16.48 -12.13
C ALA A 310 8.22 -15.39 -11.05
N ASP A 311 7.08 -14.85 -10.60
CA ASP A 311 7.00 -13.84 -9.53
C ASP A 311 7.47 -14.42 -8.20
N TYR A 312 7.11 -15.67 -7.88
CA TYR A 312 7.59 -16.36 -6.69
C TYR A 312 9.12 -16.48 -6.69
N ILE A 313 9.71 -16.98 -7.78
CA ILE A 313 11.18 -17.10 -7.93
C ILE A 313 11.84 -15.72 -7.78
N TYR A 314 11.32 -14.71 -8.47
CA TYR A 314 11.90 -13.37 -8.43
C TYR A 314 11.90 -12.81 -7.01
N ARG A 315 10.77 -12.94 -6.29
CA ARG A 315 10.66 -12.44 -4.92
C ARG A 315 11.55 -13.18 -3.94
N THR A 316 11.66 -14.50 -4.06
CA THR A 316 12.53 -15.31 -3.21
C THR A 316 13.99 -14.92 -3.39
N GLU A 317 14.48 -14.83 -4.63
CA GLU A 317 15.87 -14.46 -4.91
C GLU A 317 16.22 -13.04 -4.42
N LEU A 318 15.29 -12.10 -4.52
CA LEU A 318 15.49 -10.73 -4.00
C LEU A 318 15.56 -10.71 -2.48
N ALA A 319 14.68 -11.46 -1.80
CA ALA A 319 14.70 -11.56 -0.34
C ALA A 319 16.00 -12.21 0.17
N GLU A 320 16.53 -13.19 -0.56
CA GLU A 320 17.75 -13.92 -0.21
C GLU A 320 19.05 -13.21 -0.66
N ALA A 321 18.95 -12.16 -1.49
CA ALA A 321 20.10 -11.45 -2.05
C ALA A 321 20.87 -10.57 -1.04
N GLY A 322 20.37 -10.39 0.19
CA GLY A 322 21.04 -9.57 1.20
C GLY A 322 21.12 -8.08 0.83
N LEU A 323 20.18 -7.58 0.02
CA LEU A 323 20.12 -6.18 -0.38
C LEU A 323 19.94 -5.28 0.85
N LYS A 324 20.65 -4.15 0.89
CA LYS A 324 20.54 -3.16 2.00
C LYS A 324 19.10 -2.68 2.20
N LYS A 325 18.38 -2.49 1.10
CA LYS A 325 16.96 -2.17 1.03
C LYS A 325 16.37 -2.93 -0.15
N LEU A 326 15.21 -3.54 0.04
CA LEU A 326 14.42 -4.06 -1.07
C LEU A 326 13.74 -2.90 -1.82
N PRO A 327 13.46 -3.05 -3.13
CA PRO A 327 12.64 -2.10 -3.86
C PRO A 327 11.27 -1.91 -3.19
N ASP A 328 10.69 -0.71 -3.30
CA ASP A 328 9.40 -0.40 -2.70
C ASP A 328 8.25 -1.20 -3.35
N GLN A 329 8.39 -1.51 -4.64
CA GLN A 329 7.56 -2.49 -5.34
C GLN A 329 8.36 -3.23 -6.43
N TYR A 330 8.20 -4.55 -6.49
CA TYR A 330 8.85 -5.42 -7.47
C TYR A 330 8.01 -6.67 -7.75
N PHE A 331 7.95 -7.06 -9.03
CA PHE A 331 7.13 -8.18 -9.48
C PHE A 331 7.59 -8.72 -10.84
N ALA A 332 7.12 -9.92 -11.17
CA ALA A 332 7.19 -10.44 -12.55
C ALA A 332 5.87 -10.22 -13.28
N ALA A 333 5.95 -9.88 -14.56
CA ALA A 333 4.83 -9.77 -15.48
C ALA A 333 5.08 -10.62 -16.73
N LEU A 334 4.01 -11.07 -17.39
CA LEU A 334 4.11 -11.82 -18.64
C LEU A 334 3.88 -10.89 -19.82
N SER A 335 4.89 -10.78 -20.68
CA SER A 335 4.73 -10.07 -21.95
C SER A 335 3.92 -10.90 -22.94
N ASN A 336 3.28 -10.22 -23.90
CA ASN A 336 2.63 -10.90 -25.02
C ASN A 336 3.63 -11.30 -26.11
N MET A 337 4.94 -11.09 -25.89
CA MET A 337 6.00 -11.47 -26.80
C MET A 337 6.31 -12.95 -26.66
N ARG A 338 6.37 -13.64 -27.81
CA ARG A 338 6.97 -14.98 -27.91
C ARG A 338 8.33 -14.90 -28.56
N SER A 339 9.27 -15.67 -28.04
CA SER A 339 10.65 -15.71 -28.50
C SER A 339 11.04 -17.12 -28.91
N VAL A 340 11.91 -17.22 -29.90
CA VAL A 340 12.67 -18.45 -30.13
C VAL A 340 13.71 -18.63 -29.02
N GLY A 341 13.94 -19.87 -28.61
CA GLY A 341 14.98 -20.26 -27.67
C GLY A 341 15.57 -21.62 -28.05
N VAL A 342 16.67 -21.99 -27.41
CA VAL A 342 17.21 -23.35 -27.46
C VAL A 342 17.34 -23.83 -26.02
N MET A 343 16.58 -24.86 -25.66
CA MET A 343 16.56 -25.44 -24.31
C MET A 343 16.76 -26.95 -24.45
N GLY A 344 17.81 -27.50 -23.86
CA GLY A 344 18.11 -28.94 -23.94
C GLY A 344 18.24 -29.47 -25.37
N ASP A 345 18.94 -28.72 -26.24
CA ASP A 345 19.15 -29.00 -27.68
C ASP A 345 17.90 -28.93 -28.58
N GLU A 346 16.72 -28.63 -28.03
CA GLU A 346 15.49 -28.43 -28.81
C GLU A 346 15.16 -26.95 -28.98
N ARG A 347 14.59 -26.60 -30.15
CA ARG A 347 14.12 -25.25 -30.43
C ARG A 347 12.78 -25.02 -29.75
N THR A 348 12.67 -23.95 -28.98
CA THR A 348 11.45 -23.58 -28.26
C THR A 348 10.84 -22.28 -28.80
N TYR A 349 9.54 -22.10 -28.59
CA TYR A 349 8.81 -20.87 -28.92
C TYR A 349 7.85 -20.49 -27.80
N ASP A 350 8.41 -19.84 -26.79
CA ASP A 350 7.79 -19.60 -25.49
C ASP A 350 7.70 -18.11 -25.16
N TYR A 351 7.08 -17.79 -24.03
CA TYR A 351 6.86 -16.41 -23.58
C TYR A 351 8.12 -15.76 -23.01
N ALA A 352 8.12 -14.43 -23.02
CA ALA A 352 9.09 -13.63 -22.28
C ALA A 352 8.47 -13.02 -21.01
N VAL A 353 9.17 -13.16 -19.89
CA VAL A 353 8.83 -12.53 -18.60
C VAL A 353 9.53 -11.18 -18.49
N VAL A 354 8.82 -10.18 -17.98
CA VAL A 354 9.36 -8.87 -17.60
C VAL A 354 9.49 -8.83 -16.08
N LEU A 355 10.68 -8.53 -15.59
CA LEU A 355 10.96 -8.22 -14.20
C LEU A 355 10.88 -6.71 -14.01
N ARG A 356 10.10 -6.26 -13.04
CA ARG A 356 9.92 -4.85 -12.69
C ARG A 356 10.32 -4.64 -11.24
N ALA A 357 11.10 -3.60 -10.96
CA ALA A 357 11.37 -3.13 -9.60
C ALA A 357 11.53 -1.62 -9.59
N VAL A 358 10.92 -0.96 -8.62
CA VAL A 358 10.93 0.50 -8.49
C VAL A 358 11.18 0.96 -7.06
N GLU A 359 11.84 2.11 -6.94
CA GLU A 359 11.98 2.89 -5.71
C GLU A 359 11.08 4.12 -5.76
N THR A 360 10.36 4.41 -4.70
CA THR A 360 9.42 5.53 -4.65
C THR A 360 9.11 5.99 -3.23
N ILE A 361 8.77 7.27 -3.08
CA ILE A 361 8.33 7.87 -1.81
C ILE A 361 6.80 7.93 -1.76
N ASP A 362 6.13 8.23 -2.87
CA ASP A 362 4.69 8.54 -2.93
C ASP A 362 3.95 7.86 -4.10
N PHE A 363 4.61 6.99 -4.86
CA PHE A 363 4.14 6.37 -6.10
C PHE A 363 3.71 7.35 -7.21
N MET A 364 3.85 8.67 -7.03
CA MET A 364 3.61 9.68 -8.07
C MET A 364 4.80 9.77 -9.02
N THR A 365 6.01 9.67 -8.48
CA THR A 365 7.26 9.43 -9.22
C THR A 365 7.93 8.16 -8.73
N ALA A 366 8.54 7.39 -9.63
CA ALA A 366 9.24 6.17 -9.26
C ALA A 366 10.45 5.95 -10.16
N GLU A 367 11.58 5.56 -9.57
CA GLU A 367 12.82 5.25 -10.29
C GLU A 367 12.97 3.74 -10.45
N ALA A 368 13.43 3.27 -11.60
CA ALA A 368 13.76 1.86 -11.78
C ALA A 368 14.91 1.48 -10.83
N SER A 369 14.74 0.40 -10.07
CA SER A 369 15.72 0.01 -9.06
C SER A 369 17.02 -0.51 -9.68
N GLU A 370 18.15 -0.18 -9.10
CA GLU A 370 19.43 -0.77 -9.51
C GLU A 370 19.66 -2.13 -8.82
N ILE A 371 19.02 -3.17 -9.35
CA ILE A 371 19.25 -4.54 -8.86
C ILE A 371 20.62 -5.04 -9.34
N PRO A 372 21.48 -5.58 -8.45
CA PRO A 372 22.77 -6.12 -8.87
C PRO A 372 22.60 -7.18 -9.95
N PHE A 373 23.37 -7.06 -11.03
CA PHE A 373 23.20 -7.89 -12.22
C PHE A 373 23.33 -9.39 -11.93
N GLU A 374 24.18 -9.77 -10.97
CA GLU A 374 24.31 -11.16 -10.51
C GLU A 374 23.00 -11.74 -9.95
N VAL A 375 22.19 -10.92 -9.26
CA VAL A 375 20.88 -11.34 -8.73
C VAL A 375 19.92 -11.55 -9.89
N LEU A 376 19.89 -10.61 -10.84
CA LEU A 376 19.08 -10.74 -12.06
C LEU A 376 19.46 -11.99 -12.87
N GLN A 377 20.74 -12.34 -12.94
CA GLN A 377 21.21 -13.56 -13.61
C GLN A 377 20.75 -14.84 -12.90
N ARG A 378 20.76 -14.88 -11.57
CA ARG A 378 20.22 -16.02 -10.80
C ARG A 378 18.72 -16.16 -11.03
N VAL A 379 17.98 -15.06 -10.90
CA VAL A 379 16.53 -15.01 -11.18
C VAL A 379 16.24 -15.52 -12.58
N MET A 380 16.91 -14.98 -13.60
CA MET A 380 16.73 -15.38 -14.99
C MET A 380 17.00 -16.87 -15.20
N SER A 381 18.12 -17.38 -14.66
CA SER A 381 18.47 -18.79 -14.80
C SER A 381 17.41 -19.70 -14.18
N ARG A 382 16.93 -19.36 -12.99
CA ARG A 382 15.86 -20.12 -12.32
C ARG A 382 14.54 -20.06 -13.07
N ILE A 383 14.12 -18.87 -13.52
CA ILE A 383 12.88 -18.72 -14.29
C ILE A 383 12.93 -19.57 -15.56
N ILE A 384 14.00 -19.52 -16.36
CA ILE A 384 14.11 -20.29 -17.61
C ILE A 384 14.11 -21.81 -17.34
N ASN A 385 14.77 -22.27 -16.26
CA ASN A 385 14.90 -23.69 -15.98
C ASN A 385 13.67 -24.30 -15.26
N GLU A 386 12.99 -23.53 -14.41
CA GLU A 386 11.92 -24.01 -13.53
C GLU A 386 10.52 -23.70 -14.09
N VAL A 387 10.34 -22.61 -14.85
CA VAL A 387 9.03 -22.15 -15.33
C VAL A 387 8.75 -22.61 -16.75
N LYS A 388 7.99 -23.70 -16.87
CA LYS A 388 7.51 -24.19 -18.18
C LYS A 388 6.73 -23.11 -18.93
N GLY A 389 7.08 -22.89 -20.19
CA GLY A 389 6.45 -21.88 -21.06
C GLY A 389 7.17 -20.54 -21.09
N VAL A 390 8.38 -20.43 -20.51
CA VAL A 390 9.23 -19.24 -20.54
C VAL A 390 10.61 -19.59 -21.07
N ASN A 391 11.13 -18.79 -22.00
CA ASN A 391 12.50 -18.95 -22.51
C ASN A 391 13.29 -17.64 -22.58
N ARG A 392 12.71 -16.55 -22.07
CA ARG A 392 13.33 -15.22 -22.08
C ARG A 392 12.89 -14.42 -20.86
N VAL A 393 13.83 -13.66 -20.30
CA VAL A 393 13.59 -12.75 -19.18
C VAL A 393 14.15 -11.38 -19.54
N MET A 394 13.40 -10.33 -19.22
CA MET A 394 13.75 -8.93 -19.45
C MET A 394 13.66 -8.17 -18.14
N TYR A 395 14.43 -7.09 -17.97
CA TYR A 395 14.33 -6.18 -16.83
C TYR A 395 13.92 -4.80 -17.34
N ASP A 396 12.88 -4.22 -16.74
CA ASP A 396 12.37 -2.91 -17.15
C ASP A 396 13.10 -1.77 -16.43
N LEU A 397 13.78 -0.94 -17.23
CA LEU A 397 14.58 0.21 -16.79
C LEU A 397 13.80 1.55 -16.87
N THR A 398 12.51 1.51 -17.17
CA THR A 398 11.72 2.73 -17.43
C THR A 398 11.19 3.35 -16.14
N SER A 399 11.71 4.52 -15.75
CA SER A 399 11.16 5.29 -14.61
C SER A 399 9.76 5.85 -14.89
N LYS A 400 9.05 6.25 -13.83
CA LYS A 400 7.79 7.01 -13.87
C LYS A 400 8.10 8.47 -13.53
N PRO A 401 7.94 9.42 -14.47
CA PRO A 401 7.64 9.28 -15.91
C PRO A 401 8.85 8.80 -16.76
N PRO A 402 8.66 8.31 -18.01
CA PRO A 402 7.42 8.28 -18.80
C PRO A 402 6.56 7.02 -18.61
N GLY A 403 7.06 5.99 -17.93
CA GLY A 403 6.32 4.76 -17.70
C GLY A 403 5.37 4.82 -16.51
N THR A 404 4.69 3.71 -16.24
CA THR A 404 3.92 3.45 -15.01
C THR A 404 4.60 2.35 -14.19
N VAL A 405 4.15 2.14 -12.95
CA VAL A 405 4.67 1.04 -12.12
C VAL A 405 4.18 -0.32 -12.62
N GLU A 406 2.87 -0.47 -12.83
CA GLU A 406 2.24 -1.70 -13.36
C GLU A 406 2.39 -1.84 -14.88
N MET A 407 2.19 -3.07 -15.39
CA MET A 407 2.45 -3.51 -16.77
C MET A 407 1.21 -4.18 -17.37
N GLU A 408 0.34 -3.40 -18.03
CA GLU A 408 -0.99 -3.86 -18.46
C GLU A 408 -1.24 -3.92 -19.97
#